data_AF-A0AA96ZQG0-F1
#
_entry.id   AF-A0AA96ZQG0-F1
#
_cell.length_a   1.000
_cell.length_b   1.000
_cell.length_c   1.000
_cell.angle_alpha   90.00
_cell.angle_beta   90.00
_cell.angle_gamma   90.00
#
_symmetry.space_group_name_H-M   'P 1'
#
loop_
_entity.id
_entity.type
_entity.pdbx_description
1 polymer ?
#
loop_
_entity_poly.entity_id
_entity_poly.type
_entity_poly.pdbx_seq_one_letter_code
_entity_poly.pdbx_strand_id
1 'polypeptide(L)'
;MLYIFLLNWVFSVMFLFMKHPLSLGCILLIQTILMSFVSGYMYYNFWFSYILFLIMIGGMLVMFIYMTSIASNEKFKMPKKMLLFCSFSMLIIVSMILFLDNYYSSL
;
A
#
# COMPACT_ATOMS: atom_id res chain seq x y z
N MET A 1 -5.01 -11.73 8.46
CA MET A 1 -4.21 -11.94 7.24
C MET A 1 -4.96 -11.41 6.01
N LEU A 2 -6.13 -11.97 5.64
CA LEU A 2 -6.92 -11.55 4.47
C LEU A 2 -7.19 -10.03 4.38
N TYR A 3 -7.61 -9.39 5.48
CA TYR A 3 -7.82 -7.93 5.53
C TYR A 3 -6.56 -7.11 5.21
N ILE A 4 -5.38 -7.57 5.64
CA ILE A 4 -4.11 -6.90 5.36
C ILE A 4 -3.73 -7.05 3.88
N PHE A 5 -4.03 -8.21 3.28
CA PHE A 5 -3.87 -8.40 1.83
C PHE A 5 -4.82 -7.53 1.02
N LEU A 6 -6.08 -7.40 1.44
CA LEU A 6 -7.05 -6.51 0.78
C LEU A 6 -6.58 -5.04 0.84
N LEU A 7 -6.04 -4.59 1.98
CA LEU A 7 -5.44 -3.25 2.11
C LEU A 7 -4.24 -3.06 1.17
N ASN A 8 -3.31 -4.05 1.12
CA ASN A 8 -2.17 -4.00 0.20
C ASN A 8 -2.61 -3.88 -1.27
N TRP A 9 -3.71 -4.53 -1.63
CA TRP A 9 -4.27 -4.46 -2.97
C TRP A 9 -4.73 -3.04 -3.33
N VAL A 10 -5.39 -2.31 -2.41
CA VAL A 10 -5.77 -0.90 -2.64
C VAL A 10 -4.56 -0.04 -2.96
N PHE A 11 -3.50 -0.15 -2.16
CA PHE A 11 -2.29 0.64 -2.34
C PHE A 11 -1.57 0.30 -3.66
N SER A 12 -1.58 -0.97 -4.07
CA SER A 12 -1.03 -1.37 -5.38
C SER A 12 -1.79 -0.75 -6.57
N VAL A 13 -3.13 -0.64 -6.48
CA VAL A 13 -3.93 0.03 -7.51
C VAL A 13 -3.66 1.53 -7.52
N MET A 14 -3.52 2.16 -6.34
CA MET A 14 -3.15 3.58 -6.24
C MET A 14 -1.78 3.86 -6.87
N PHE A 15 -0.82 2.95 -6.69
CA PHE A 15 0.55 3.09 -7.20
C PHE A 15 0.58 3.26 -8.73
N LEU A 16 -0.24 2.49 -9.47
CA LEU A 16 -0.29 2.52 -10.94
C LEU A 16 -0.66 3.88 -11.52
N PHE A 17 -1.38 4.72 -10.77
CA PHE A 17 -1.88 6.00 -11.27
C PHE A 17 -1.10 7.22 -10.77
N MET A 18 -0.21 7.06 -9.79
CA MET A 18 0.59 8.16 -9.29
C MET A 18 1.74 8.49 -10.23
N LYS A 19 1.92 9.78 -10.50
CA LYS A 19 3.02 10.29 -11.33
C LYS A 19 4.11 10.98 -10.53
N HIS A 20 3.75 11.56 -9.38
CA HIS A 20 4.70 12.34 -8.61
C HIS A 20 5.62 11.40 -7.80
N PRO A 21 6.96 11.53 -7.92
CA PRO A 21 7.91 10.61 -7.29
C PRO A 21 7.74 10.55 -5.76
N LEU A 22 7.44 11.68 -5.13
CA LEU A 22 7.13 11.74 -3.69
C LEU A 22 5.91 10.87 -3.31
N SER A 23 4.83 10.93 -4.10
CA SER A 23 3.62 10.15 -3.83
C SER A 23 3.83 8.65 -4.09
N LEU A 24 4.65 8.31 -5.08
CA LEU A 24 5.07 6.92 -5.33
C LEU A 24 5.87 6.39 -4.14
N GLY A 25 6.81 7.18 -3.60
CA GLY A 25 7.58 6.83 -2.41
C GLY A 25 6.71 6.62 -1.17
N CYS A 26 5.73 7.51 -0.93
CA CYS A 26 4.80 7.35 0.19
C CYS A 26 3.93 6.08 0.08
N ILE A 27 3.42 5.76 -1.12
CA ILE A 27 2.62 4.54 -1.33
C ILE A 27 3.47 3.29 -1.10
N LEU A 28 4.71 3.29 -1.60
CA LEU A 28 5.64 2.18 -1.39
C LEU A 28 6.02 1.99 0.08
N LEU A 29 6.20 3.07 0.85
CA LEU A 29 6.42 2.98 2.29
C LEU A 29 5.25 2.29 2.99
N ILE A 30 4.01 2.69 2.69
CA ILE A 30 2.84 2.06 3.31
C ILE A 30 2.74 0.57 2.91
N GLN A 31 2.98 0.25 1.64
CA GLN A 31 2.92 -1.13 1.15
C GLN A 31 3.98 -2.03 1.81
N THR A 32 5.20 -1.51 2.02
CA THR A 32 6.27 -2.27 2.69
C THR A 32 6.00 -2.53 4.15
N ILE A 33 5.41 -1.55 4.86
CA ILE A 33 4.93 -1.74 6.23
C ILE A 33 3.89 -2.86 6.26
N LEU A 34 2.89 -2.82 5.37
CA LEU A 34 1.86 -3.86 5.30
C LEU A 34 2.45 -5.26 4.98
N MET A 35 3.43 -5.35 4.07
CA MET A 35 4.11 -6.61 3.75
C MET A 35 4.98 -7.14 4.91
N SER A 36 5.57 -6.25 5.71
CA SER A 36 6.30 -6.65 6.92
C SER A 36 5.36 -7.27 7.97
N PHE A 37 4.16 -6.72 8.13
CA PHE A 37 3.13 -7.31 9.00
C PHE A 37 2.64 -8.67 8.48
N VAL A 38 2.47 -8.81 7.16
CA VAL A 38 2.10 -10.10 6.56
C VAL A 38 3.17 -11.16 6.83
N SER A 39 4.44 -10.85 6.57
CA SER A 39 5.53 -11.81 6.77
C SER A 39 5.75 -12.14 8.25
N GLY A 40 5.56 -11.17 9.15
CA GLY A 40 5.60 -11.40 10.59
C GLY A 40 4.48 -12.32 11.09
N TYR A 41 3.30 -12.30 10.46
CA TYR A 41 2.21 -13.23 10.80
C TYR A 41 2.42 -14.65 10.23
N MET A 42 3.18 -14.79 9.14
CA MET A 42 3.42 -16.08 8.48
C MET A 42 4.47 -16.93 9.18
N TYR A 43 5.46 -16.30 9.80
CA TYR A 43 6.57 -16.98 10.48
C TYR A 43 6.43 -16.87 12.00
N TYR A 44 6.86 -17.91 12.71
CA TYR A 44 6.86 -17.91 14.18
C TYR A 44 7.78 -16.85 14.79
N ASN A 45 8.87 -16.50 14.10
CA ASN A 45 9.85 -15.52 14.57
C ASN A 45 9.85 -14.28 13.67
N PHE A 46 9.76 -13.10 14.27
CA PHE A 46 9.71 -11.80 13.59
C PHE A 46 11.06 -11.33 12.98
N TRP A 47 12.12 -12.15 13.06
CA TRP A 47 13.46 -11.75 12.63
C TRP A 47 13.52 -11.38 11.15
N PHE A 48 12.85 -12.18 10.31
CA PHE A 48 12.79 -11.92 8.87
C PHE A 48 11.95 -10.68 8.52
N SER A 49 10.78 -10.50 9.15
CA SER A 49 9.94 -9.32 8.94
C SER A 49 10.65 -8.03 9.36
N TYR A 50 11.47 -8.08 10.41
CA TYR A 50 12.20 -6.92 10.91
C TYR A 50 13.33 -6.51 9.96
N ILE A 51 14.09 -7.49 9.44
CA ILE A 51 15.12 -7.25 8.42
C ILE A 51 14.50 -6.64 7.15
N LEU A 52 13.37 -7.20 6.68
CA LEU A 52 12.63 -6.67 5.53
C LEU A 52 12.19 -5.22 5.74
N PHE A 53 11.66 -4.91 6.92
CA PHE A 53 11.21 -3.56 7.26
C PHE A 53 12.35 -2.55 7.25
N LEU A 54 13.48 -2.86 7.90
CA LEU A 54 14.62 -1.94 8.01
C LEU A 54 15.27 -1.65 6.65
N ILE A 55 15.48 -2.68 5.83
CA ILE A 55 16.13 -2.53 4.52
C ILE A 55 15.23 -1.68 3.60
N MET A 56 13.92 -1.93 3.58
CA MET A 56 13.00 -1.21 2.70
C MET A 56 12.83 0.26 3.12
N ILE A 57 12.72 0.56 4.43
CA ILE A 57 12.62 1.94 4.90
C ILE A 57 13.92 2.70 4.63
N GLY A 58 15.07 2.09 4.90
CA GLY A 58 16.38 2.71 4.64
C GLY A 58 16.53 3.12 3.17
N GLY A 59 16.22 2.21 2.24
CA GLY A 59 16.30 2.50 0.80
C GLY A 59 15.32 3.58 0.35
N MET A 60 14.10 3.60 0.89
CA MET A 60 13.08 4.59 0.54
C MET A 60 13.39 5.98 1.08
N LEU A 61 13.97 6.09 2.28
CA LEU A 61 14.39 7.39 2.84
C LEU A 61 15.51 8.04 2.02
N VAL A 62 16.47 7.26 1.52
CA VAL A 62 17.53 7.78 0.62
C VAL A 62 16.93 8.29 -0.69
N MET A 63 16.01 7.54 -1.30
CA MET A 63 15.30 8.01 -2.50
C MET A 63 14.46 9.27 -2.23
N PHE A 64 13.84 9.37 -1.06
CA PHE A 64 13.06 10.56 -0.68
C PHE A 64 13.95 11.81 -0.63
N ILE A 65 15.08 11.74 0.07
CA ILE A 65 16.04 12.85 0.18
C ILE A 65 16.53 13.26 -1.22
N TYR A 66 16.89 12.29 -2.06
CA TYR A 66 17.36 12.54 -3.41
C TYR A 66 16.33 13.23 -4.30
N MET A 67 15.06 12.81 -4.25
CA MET A 67 14.01 13.44 -5.05
C MET A 67 13.67 14.85 -4.57
N THR A 68 13.69 15.08 -3.25
CA THR A 68 13.45 16.43 -2.71
C THR A 68 14.57 17.43 -3.00
N SER A 69 15.81 16.97 -3.23
CA SER A 69 16.92 17.87 -3.56
C SER A 69 16.97 18.26 -5.04
N ILE A 70 16.29 17.51 -5.92
CA ILE A 70 16.36 17.69 -7.37
C ILE A 70 15.11 18.36 -7.95
N ALA A 71 13.93 18.15 -7.37
CA ALA A 71 12.69 18.72 -7.88
C ALA A 71 12.20 19.90 -7.05
N SER A 72 11.76 20.97 -7.73
CA SER A 72 10.91 21.98 -7.09
C SER A 72 9.59 21.34 -6.65
N ASN A 73 9.03 21.76 -5.51
CA ASN A 73 7.74 21.27 -5.00
C ASN A 73 6.59 21.69 -5.94
N GLU A 74 6.45 20.99 -7.06
CA GLU A 74 5.32 21.17 -7.96
C GLU A 74 4.02 20.83 -7.23
N LYS A 75 2.97 21.64 -7.47
CA LYS A 75 1.68 21.43 -6.83
C LYS A 75 1.13 20.05 -7.21
N PHE A 76 0.84 19.25 -6.19
CA PHE A 76 0.32 17.91 -6.33
C PHE A 76 -1.03 17.92 -7.07
N LYS A 77 -1.08 17.34 -8.27
CA LYS A 77 -2.32 17.15 -9.05
C LYS A 77 -2.72 15.69 -8.99
N MET A 78 -3.80 15.38 -8.27
CA MET A 78 -4.38 14.04 -8.32
C MET A 78 -5.07 13.79 -9.67
N PRO A 79 -4.75 12.68 -10.36
CA PRO A 79 -5.41 12.34 -11.60
C PRO A 79 -6.87 11.93 -11.32
N LYS A 80 -7.84 12.56 -11.97
CA LYS A 80 -9.28 12.24 -11.80
C LYS A 80 -9.59 10.74 -12.06
N LYS A 81 -8.83 10.08 -12.93
CA LYS A 81 -8.93 8.63 -13.19
C LYS A 81 -8.58 7.78 -11.96
N MET A 82 -7.62 8.22 -11.14
CA MET A 82 -7.28 7.52 -9.90
C MET A 82 -8.47 7.46 -8.95
N LEU A 83 -9.22 8.55 -8.82
CA LEU A 83 -10.36 8.62 -7.89
C LEU A 83 -11.45 7.61 -8.27
N LEU A 84 -11.71 7.45 -9.58
CA LEU A 84 -12.62 6.43 -10.13
C LEU A 84 -12.11 5.00 -9.92
N PHE A 85 -10.83 4.74 -10.16
CA PHE A 85 -10.27 3.41 -9.94
C PHE A 85 -10.20 3.03 -8.46
N CYS A 86 -9.93 3.99 -7.58
CA CYS A 86 -9.92 3.77 -6.14
C CYS A 86 -11.32 3.53 -5.58
N SER A 87 -12.34 4.24 -6.07
CA SER A 87 -13.72 3.95 -5.66
C SER A 87 -14.16 2.56 -6.13
N PHE A 88 -13.77 2.15 -7.35
CA PHE A 88 -14.08 0.82 -7.85
C PHE A 88 -13.35 -0.30 -7.08
N SER A 89 -12.06 -0.11 -6.76
CA SER A 89 -11.32 -1.09 -5.96
C SER A 89 -11.90 -1.23 -4.55
N MET A 90 -12.35 -0.13 -3.94
CA MET A 90 -13.03 -0.17 -2.65
C MET A 90 -14.37 -0.92 -2.71
N LEU A 91 -15.16 -0.73 -3.78
CA LEU A 91 -16.41 -1.48 -3.96
C LEU A 91 -16.17 -3.00 -4.04
N ILE A 92 -15.14 -3.42 -4.78
CA ILE A 92 -14.76 -4.84 -4.87
C ILE A 92 -14.41 -5.36 -3.48
N ILE A 93 -13.63 -4.62 -2.69
CA ILE A 93 -13.20 -5.07 -1.36
C ILE A 93 -14.38 -5.21 -0.41
N VAL A 94 -15.30 -4.24 -0.42
CA VAL A 94 -16.52 -4.33 0.41
C VAL A 94 -17.33 -5.57 0.04
N SER A 95 -17.48 -5.86 -1.26
CA SER A 95 -18.18 -7.08 -1.69
C SER A 95 -17.48 -8.35 -1.20
N MET A 96 -16.15 -8.41 -1.28
CA MET A 96 -15.37 -9.56 -0.81
C MET A 96 -15.49 -9.76 0.70
N ILE A 97 -15.49 -8.68 1.49
CA ILE A 97 -15.64 -8.75 2.94
C ILE A 97 -17.03 -9.28 3.31
N LEU A 98 -18.08 -8.83 2.61
CA LEU A 98 -19.45 -9.31 2.86
C LEU A 98 -19.59 -10.81 2.59
N PHE A 99 -18.96 -11.34 1.53
CA PHE A 99 -18.98 -12.79 1.26
C PHE A 99 -18.18 -13.61 2.26
N LEU A 100 -17.16 -13.02 2.90
CA LEU A 100 -16.33 -13.69 3.90
C LEU A 100 -17.00 -13.74 5.27
N ASP A 101 -17.99 -12.88 5.53
CA ASP A 101 -18.71 -12.90 6.79
C ASP A 101 -19.73 -14.05 6.78
N ASN A 102 -19.52 -15.02 7.67
CA ASN A 102 -20.37 -16.20 7.80
C ASN A 102 -21.85 -15.84 8.08
N TYR A 103 -22.11 -14.65 8.62
CA TYR A 103 -23.47 -14.18 8.84
C TYR A 103 -24.23 -13.90 7.54
N TYR A 104 -23.56 -13.32 6.52
CA TYR A 104 -24.19 -13.04 5.23
C TYR A 104 -24.16 -14.24 4.29
N SER A 105 -23.19 -15.16 4.42
CA SER A 105 -23.14 -16.36 3.58
C SER A 105 -24.20 -17.42 3.93
N SER A 106 -24.82 -17.30 5.11
CA SER A 106 -25.87 -18.21 5.60
C SER A 106 -27.30 -17.71 5.35
N LEU A 107 -27.46 -16.51 4.78
CA LEU A 107 -28.71 -15.96 4.25
C LEU A 107 -28.84 -16.23 2.74
#